data_AF-A0A2E9KXM6-F1
#
_entry.id   AF-A0A2E9KXM6-F1
#
_cell.length_a   1.000
_cell.length_b   1.000
_cell.length_c   1.000
_cell.angle_alpha   90.00
_cell.angle_beta   90.00
_cell.angle_gamma   90.00
#
_symmetry.space_group_name_H-M   'P 1'
#
loop_
_entity.id
_entity.type
_entity.pdbx_description
1 polymer ?
#
loop_
_entity_poly.entity_id
_entity_poly.type
_entity_poly.pdbx_seq_one_letter_code
_entity_poly.pdbx_strand_id
1 'polypeptide(L)' 'MLHDSLENYFKTNFALMQHHKYSLTELENMIPWERDVYITLLIQYLKEEETRRKQRENKGQIAL' A
#
# COMPACT_ATOMS: atom_id res chain seq x y z
N MET A 1 3.54 15.58 5.52
CA MET A 1 4.52 14.59 6.02
C MET A 1 4.68 13.45 5.01
N LEU A 2 5.09 13.77 3.79
CA LEU A 2 5.29 12.81 2.68
C LEU A 2 6.48 13.21 1.79
N HIS A 3 7.33 14.12 2.27
CA HIS A 3 8.36 14.74 1.44
C HIS A 3 9.75 14.44 1.98
N ASP A 4 10.55 13.80 1.12
CA ASP A 4 11.95 14.13 0.79
C ASP A 4 13.01 13.03 0.95
N SER A 5 12.68 11.82 1.41
CA SER A 5 13.64 10.71 1.31
C SER A 5 13.40 9.88 0.04
N LEU A 6 14.48 9.67 -0.72
CA LEU A 6 14.53 8.76 -1.86
C LEU A 6 14.03 7.35 -1.49
N GLU A 7 14.28 6.94 -0.24
CA GLU A 7 13.81 5.68 0.31
C GLU A 7 12.28 5.59 0.35
N ASN A 8 11.58 6.63 0.79
CA ASN A 8 10.12 6.64 0.82
C ASN A 8 9.51 6.58 -0.58
N TYR A 9 10.16 7.24 -1.56
CA TYR A 9 9.76 7.16 -2.97
C TYR A 9 9.83 5.71 -3.46
N PHE A 10 10.95 5.03 -3.25
CA PHE A 10 11.10 3.63 -3.67
C PHE A 10 10.17 2.67 -2.92
N LYS A 11 9.98 2.85 -1.61
CA LYS A 11 9.04 2.01 -0.83
C LYS A 11 7.62 2.14 -1.32
N THR A 12 7.17 3.36 -1.59
CA THR A 12 5.81 3.63 -2.07
C THR A 12 5.62 3.06 -3.47
N ASN A 13 6.56 3.30 -4.39
CA ASN A 13 6.50 2.77 -5.74
C ASN A 13 6.50 1.24 -5.74
N PHE A 14 7.36 0.61 -4.94
CA PHE A 14 7.41 -0.85 -4.81
C PHE A 14 6.07 -1.41 -4.31
N ALA A 15 5.49 -0.82 -3.26
CA ALA A 15 4.19 -1.26 -2.74
C ALA A 15 3.07 -1.12 -3.78
N LEU A 16 3.05 -0.04 -4.56
CA LEU A 16 2.09 0.17 -5.64
C LEU A 16 2.26 -0.83 -6.79
N MET A 17 3.49 -1.16 -7.16
CA MET A 17 3.77 -2.19 -8.17
C MET A 17 3.29 -3.58 -7.69
N GLN A 18 3.54 -3.93 -6.42
CA GLN A 18 3.17 -5.25 -5.86
C GLN A 18 1.67 -5.44 -5.71
N HIS A 19 0.97 -4.41 -5.21
CA HIS A 19 -0.44 -4.55 -4.85
C HIS A 19 -1.41 -4.07 -5.95
N HIS A 20 -0.98 -3.19 -6.85
CA HIS A 20 -1.85 -2.58 -7.85
C HIS A 20 -1.39 -2.75 -9.31
N LYS A 21 -0.35 -3.56 -9.57
CA LYS A 21 0.13 -3.93 -10.92
C LYS A 21 0.52 -2.76 -11.83
N TYR A 22 0.75 -1.57 -11.29
CA TYR A 22 1.28 -0.45 -12.07
C TYR A 22 2.73 -0.71 -12.46
N SER A 23 3.08 -0.34 -13.69
CA SER A 23 4.47 -0.27 -14.14
C SER A 23 5.16 0.97 -13.56
N LEU A 24 6.48 0.92 -13.45
CA LEU A 24 7.28 2.07 -13.00
C LEU A 24 7.07 3.29 -13.90
N THR A 25 6.90 3.06 -15.21
CA THR A 25 6.63 4.10 -16.20
C THR A 25 5.27 4.77 -16.01
N GLU A 26 4.24 4.04 -15.59
CA GLU A 26 2.95 4.64 -15.26
C GLU A 26 3.07 5.49 -13.99
N LEU A 27 3.79 5.02 -12.97
CA LEU A 27 4.02 5.76 -11.72
C LEU A 27 4.83 7.05 -11.90
N GLU A 28 5.80 7.05 -12.84
CA GLU A 28 6.62 8.21 -13.17
C GLU A 28 5.87 9.26 -14.01
N ASN A 29 4.89 8.83 -14.81
CA ASN A 29 4.07 9.71 -15.64
C ASN A 29 2.75 10.16 -14.97
N MET A 30 2.45 9.70 -13.75
CA MET A 30 1.25 10.10 -13.02
C MET A 30 1.21 11.60 -12.73
N ILE A 31 0.02 12.20 -12.87
CA ILE A 31 -0.19 13.59 -12.47
C ILE A 31 -0.11 13.65 -10.93
N PRO A 32 0.49 14.70 -10.32
CA PRO A 32 0.74 14.73 -8.87
C PRO A 32 -0.46 14.40 -7.97
N TRP A 33 -1.68 14.78 -8.34
CA TRP A 33 -2.89 14.50 -7.57
C TRP A 33 -3.33 13.03 -7.63
N GLU A 34 -3.03 12.30 -8.71
CA GLU A 34 -3.38 10.88 -8.84
C GLU A 34 -2.60 10.05 -7.82
N ARG A 35 -1.34 10.43 -7.55
CA ARG A 35 -0.50 9.79 -6.54
C ARG A 35 -1.15 9.82 -5.15
N ASP A 36 -1.77 10.94 -4.77
CA ASP A 36 -2.45 11.08 -3.47
C ASP A 36 -3.66 10.14 -3.35
N VAL A 37 -4.43 9.99 -4.43
CA VAL A 37 -5.55 9.03 -4.49
C VAL A 37 -5.03 7.60 -4.35
N TYR A 38 -3.94 7.24 -5.03
CA TYR A 38 -3.38 5.89 -4.94
C TYR A 38 -2.77 5.57 -3.59
N ILE A 39 -2.08 6.53 -2.96
CA ILE A 39 -1.59 6.38 -1.59
C ILE A 39 -2.76 6.13 -0.64
N THR A 40 -3.88 6.85 -0.84
CA THR A 40 -5.10 6.66 -0.04
C THR A 40 -5.68 5.26 -0.19
N LEU A 41 -5.78 4.76 -1.44
CA LEU A 41 -6.23 3.40 -1.73
C LEU A 41 -5.29 2.33 -1.15
N LEU A 42 -3.97 2.54 -1.24
CA LEU A 42 -2.98 1.64 -0.67
C LEU A 42 -3.07 1.58 0.86
N ILE A 43 -3.23 2.72 1.53
CA ILE A 43 -3.46 2.77 2.98
C ILE A 43 -4.72 2.00 3.35
N GLN A 44 -5.80 2.14 2.56
CA GLN A 44 -7.05 1.41 2.80
C GLN A 44 -6.84 -0.11 2.66
N TYR A 45 -6.16 -0.56 1.60
CA TYR A 45 -5.83 -1.97 1.40
C TYR A 45 -5.02 -2.56 2.56
N LEU A 46 -3.97 -1.86 3.02
CA LEU A 46 -3.12 -2.33 4.12
C LEU A 46 -3.90 -2.48 5.44
N LYS A 47 -4.83 -1.56 5.72
CA LYS A 47 -5.71 -1.64 6.90
C LYS A 47 -6.63 -2.86 6.83
N GLU A 48 -7.16 -3.17 5.65
CA GLU A 48 -8.00 -4.33 5.44
C GLU A 48 -7.21 -5.64 5.61
N GLU A 49 -6.00 -5.71 5.07
CA GLU A 49 -5.12 -6.87 5.24
C GLU A 49 -4.70 -7.08 6.71
N GLU A 50 -4.39 -6.01 7.45
CA GLU A 50 -4.12 -6.09 8.88
C GLU A 50 -5.34 -6.63 9.65
N THR A 51 -6.53 -6.15 9.29
CA THR A 51 -7.80 -6.61 9.90
C THR A 51 -8.04 -8.10 9.60
N ARG A 52 -7.83 -8.53 8.36
CA ARG A 52 -7.93 -9.96 7.97
C ARG A 52 -6.90 -10.82 8.71
N ARG A 53 -5.67 -10.33 8.88
CA ARG A 53 -4.62 -11.04 9.63
C ARG A 53 -5.02 -11.22 11.09
N LYS A 54 -5.47 -10.16 11.77
CA LYS A 54 -5.98 -10.21 13.14
C LYS A 54 -7.17 -11.16 13.29
N GLN A 55 -8.09 -11.16 12.33
CA GLN A 55 -9.21 -12.11 12.34
C GLN A 55 -8.75 -13.57 12.21
N ARG A 56 -7.73 -13.86 11.40
CA ARG A 56 -7.16 -15.20 11.27
C ARG A 56 -6.42 -15.63 12.55
N GLU A 57 -5.64 -14.72 13.14
CA GLU A 57 -4.97 -14.95 14.43
C GLU A 57 -5.99 -15.27 15.54
N ASN A 58 -7.06 -14.47 15.66
CA ASN A 58 -8.11 -14.71 16.64
C ASN A 58 -8.87 -16.02 16.39
N LYS A 59 -9.15 -16.39 15.13
CA LYS A 59 -9.79 -17.68 14.80
C LYS A 59 -8.89 -18.87 15.10
N GLY A 60 -7.57 -18.73 14.93
CA GLY A 60 -6.59 -19.76 15.28
C GLY A 60 -6.45 -19.96 16.80
N GLN A 61 -6.61 -18.90 17.60
CA GLN A 61 -6.56 -18.97 19.06
C GLN A 61 -7.83 -19.57 19.70
N ILE A 62 -9.00 -19.45 19.06
CA ILE A 62 -10.26 -20.03 19.57
C ILE A 62 -10.37 -21.53 19.24
N ALA A 63 -9.59 -22.02 18.27
CA ALA A 63 -9.60 -23.41 17.82
C ALA A 63 -8.58 -24.34 18.52
N LEU A 64 -7.90 -23.85 19.57
CA LEU A 64 -6.96 -24.58 20.45
C LEU A 64 -7.52 -24.62 21.87
#